data_AF-A0A6G0LY94-F1
#
_entry.id   AF-A0A6G0LY94-F1
#
_cell.length_a   1.000
_cell.length_b   1.000
_cell.length_c   1.000
_cell.angle_alpha   90.00
_cell.angle_beta   90.00
_cell.angle_gamma   90.00
#
_symmetry.space_group_name_H-M   'P 1'
#
loop_
_entity.id
_entity.type
_entity.pdbx_description
1 polymer ?
#
loop_
_entity_poly.entity_id
_entity_poly.type
_entity_poly.pdbx_seq_one_letter_code
_entity_poly.pdbx_strand_id
1 'polypeptide(L)'
;MKAAGSRKKVKLAKFPLDQIGWGDPQLADLAAVKAALLKLVPLAHPSPTAEVCLYTDASQDSWGAVATQLEPGEVQLPLEQQHHRPLAFLSGRFVGDSSRWLTIEKEAYAIVEATSRLEYLLLRPVGFRLYMDHRNLVYIFAPYGPDTAMARYQADKLQRWALSMLSFTYVIEHVPGEANVWGDLLSRWGATKMPTAAITGARMSRLAGVERVSPLEAVDFVWPSEDKIRAAQLARRAKDSMEPRQPPLCWSDDRQLFLLADERVWIPDDDVELQLRLGVVAHAGAAGHRGAKTTAKALEDLFSWRSLRKDVAVFVSECTA
;
A
#
# COMPACT_ATOMS: atom_id res chain seq x y z
N MET A 1 -23.34 -0.93 -22.85
CA MET A 1 -24.51 -1.39 -22.04
C MET A 1 -25.79 -0.60 -22.32
N LYS A 2 -25.79 0.74 -22.31
CA LYS A 2 -26.97 1.54 -22.72
C LYS A 2 -27.39 1.27 -24.17
N ALA A 3 -26.44 1.27 -25.11
CA ALA A 3 -26.71 0.99 -26.54
C ALA A 3 -27.21 -0.44 -26.80
N ALA A 4 -26.68 -1.44 -26.10
CA ALA A 4 -27.06 -2.85 -26.28
C ALA A 4 -28.37 -3.26 -25.53
N GLY A 5 -28.96 -2.36 -24.73
CA GLY A 5 -30.18 -2.63 -23.95
C GLY A 5 -30.10 -3.80 -22.95
N SER A 6 -28.91 -4.34 -22.71
CA SER A 6 -28.71 -5.54 -21.89
C SER A 6 -27.32 -5.55 -21.25
N ARG A 7 -27.25 -6.14 -20.06
CA ARG A 7 -25.98 -6.39 -19.34
C ARG A 7 -25.48 -7.83 -19.52
N LYS A 8 -26.23 -8.69 -20.21
CA LYS A 8 -25.87 -10.09 -20.40
C LYS A 8 -24.67 -10.20 -21.35
N LYS A 9 -23.59 -10.86 -20.91
CA LYS A 9 -22.32 -11.04 -21.66
C LYS A 9 -22.54 -11.54 -23.10
N VAL A 10 -23.45 -12.50 -23.28
CA VAL A 10 -23.79 -13.08 -24.60
C VAL A 10 -24.37 -12.04 -25.57
N LYS A 11 -25.18 -11.10 -25.08
CA LYS A 11 -25.74 -10.02 -25.90
C LYS A 11 -24.71 -8.93 -26.18
N LEU A 12 -23.86 -8.62 -25.21
CA LEU A 12 -22.79 -7.63 -25.37
C LEU A 12 -21.71 -8.08 -26.36
N ALA A 13 -21.35 -9.37 -26.36
CA ALA A 13 -20.34 -9.91 -27.27
C ALA A 13 -20.76 -9.91 -28.75
N LYS A 14 -22.07 -9.89 -29.02
CA LYS A 14 -22.63 -9.82 -30.38
C LYS A 14 -22.96 -8.39 -30.81
N PHE A 15 -22.77 -7.41 -29.93
CA PHE A 15 -23.09 -6.02 -30.24
C PHE A 15 -21.94 -5.41 -31.06
N PRO A 16 -22.22 -4.87 -32.25
CA PRO A 16 -21.18 -4.36 -33.12
C PRO A 16 -20.62 -3.05 -32.55
N LEU A 17 -19.29 -2.97 -32.48
CA LEU A 17 -18.56 -1.92 -31.75
C LEU A 17 -18.53 -0.59 -32.51
N ASP A 18 -18.64 -0.64 -33.83
CA ASP A 18 -18.82 0.52 -34.72
C ASP A 18 -20.01 1.40 -34.31
N GLN A 19 -21.13 0.79 -33.91
CA GLN A 19 -22.36 1.48 -33.49
C GLN A 19 -22.21 2.28 -32.18
N ILE A 20 -21.11 2.11 -31.45
CA ILE A 20 -20.77 2.92 -30.26
C ILE A 20 -19.53 3.79 -30.47
N GLY A 21 -19.14 4.02 -31.73
CA GLY A 21 -18.00 4.87 -32.07
C GLY A 21 -16.65 4.20 -31.82
N TRP A 22 -16.59 2.87 -31.78
CA TRP A 22 -15.35 2.10 -31.71
C TRP A 22 -15.01 1.57 -33.11
N GLY A 23 -14.24 2.36 -33.85
CA GLY A 23 -13.80 2.06 -35.22
C GLY A 23 -12.27 2.04 -35.33
N ASP A 24 -11.77 2.33 -36.53
CA ASP A 24 -10.35 2.27 -36.85
C ASP A 24 -9.44 3.14 -35.96
N PRO A 25 -9.82 4.37 -35.56
CA PRO A 25 -9.00 5.18 -34.65
C PRO A 25 -8.81 4.51 -33.27
N GLN A 26 -9.87 3.96 -32.69
CA GLN A 26 -9.80 3.29 -31.38
C GLN A 26 -9.04 1.96 -31.44
N LEU A 27 -9.11 1.25 -32.58
CA LEU A 27 -8.31 0.06 -32.81
C LEU A 27 -6.82 0.41 -32.94
N ALA A 28 -6.48 1.51 -33.60
CA ALA A 28 -5.11 2.02 -33.68
C ALA A 28 -4.59 2.43 -32.29
N ASP A 29 -5.39 3.15 -31.50
CA ASP A 29 -5.03 3.51 -30.12
C ASP A 29 -4.82 2.27 -29.24
N LEU A 30 -5.72 1.27 -29.34
CA LEU A 30 -5.57 0.02 -28.60
C LEU A 30 -4.31 -0.74 -29.03
N ALA A 31 -3.99 -0.75 -30.32
CA ALA A 31 -2.76 -1.35 -30.83
C ALA A 31 -1.51 -0.61 -30.32
N ALA A 32 -1.55 0.72 -30.28
CA ALA A 32 -0.48 1.54 -29.71
C ALA A 32 -0.28 1.28 -28.21
N VAL A 33 -1.37 1.15 -27.44
CA VAL A 33 -1.33 0.76 -26.02
C VAL A 33 -0.72 -0.63 -25.87
N LYS A 34 -1.15 -1.62 -26.67
CA LYS A 34 -0.58 -2.97 -26.63
C LYS A 34 0.90 -2.97 -26.98
N ALA A 35 1.31 -2.22 -27.99
CA ALA A 35 2.71 -2.08 -28.38
C ALA A 35 3.54 -1.38 -27.28
N ALA A 36 2.98 -0.38 -26.61
CA ALA A 36 3.61 0.27 -25.45
C ALA A 36 3.73 -0.71 -24.27
N LEU A 37 2.71 -1.53 -24.01
CA LEU A 37 2.75 -2.57 -22.98
C LEU A 37 3.78 -3.65 -23.29
N LEU A 38 3.95 -4.02 -24.56
CA LEU A 38 4.98 -4.97 -25.00
C LEU A 38 6.40 -4.39 -24.92
N LYS A 39 6.53 -3.06 -24.94
CA LYS A 39 7.79 -2.34 -24.70
C LYS A 39 8.05 -2.07 -23.21
N LEU A 40 7.13 -2.45 -22.31
CA LEU A 40 7.39 -2.32 -20.87
C LEU A 40 8.53 -3.25 -20.47
N VAL A 41 9.34 -2.77 -19.55
CA VAL A 41 10.39 -3.57 -18.92
C VAL A 41 9.72 -4.68 -18.10
N PRO A 42 9.89 -5.97 -18.46
CA PRO A 42 9.28 -7.06 -17.73
C PRO A 42 9.91 -7.16 -16.34
N LEU A 43 9.07 -7.26 -15.31
CA LEU A 43 9.52 -7.53 -13.95
C LEU A 43 9.80 -9.03 -13.81
N ALA A 44 10.92 -9.36 -13.19
CA ALA A 44 11.26 -10.74 -12.86
C ALA A 44 10.56 -11.18 -11.58
N HIS A 45 10.39 -12.50 -11.44
CA HIS A 45 9.96 -13.08 -10.17
C HIS A 45 11.13 -13.06 -9.17
N PRO A 46 10.91 -12.65 -7.91
CA PRO A 46 11.95 -12.66 -6.89
C PRO A 46 12.49 -14.08 -6.68
N SER A 47 13.80 -14.24 -6.82
CA SER A 47 14.48 -15.52 -6.56
C SER A 47 15.04 -15.55 -5.14
N PRO A 48 14.86 -16.67 -4.40
CA PRO A 48 15.38 -16.80 -3.04
C PRO A 48 16.91 -16.90 -3.00
N THR A 49 17.58 -17.20 -4.11
CA THR A 49 19.05 -17.33 -4.19
C THR A 49 19.72 -16.14 -4.85
N ALA A 50 18.96 -15.28 -5.55
CA ALA A 50 19.51 -14.12 -6.22
C ALA A 50 19.95 -13.04 -5.23
N GLU A 51 20.96 -12.28 -5.63
CA GLU A 51 21.40 -11.07 -4.92
C GLU A 51 20.45 -9.93 -5.26
N VAL A 52 19.91 -9.23 -4.26
CA VAL A 52 19.00 -8.10 -4.48
C VAL A 52 19.77 -6.79 -4.34
N CYS A 53 19.58 -5.91 -5.32
CA CYS A 53 20.22 -4.62 -5.42
C CYS A 53 19.15 -3.52 -5.42
N LEU A 54 19.21 -2.61 -4.46
CA LEU A 54 18.35 -1.44 -4.36
C LEU A 54 19.14 -0.18 -4.71
N TYR A 55 18.76 0.48 -5.80
CA TYR A 55 19.31 1.77 -6.20
C TYR A 55 18.35 2.87 -5.77
N THR A 56 18.86 3.92 -5.14
CA THR A 56 18.05 5.06 -4.73
C THR A 56 18.72 6.36 -5.19
N ASP A 57 17.91 7.33 -5.59
CA ASP A 57 18.36 8.71 -5.82
C ASP A 57 17.25 9.70 -5.43
N ALA A 58 17.66 10.91 -5.05
CA ALA A 58 16.77 12.03 -4.82
C ALA A 58 17.33 13.31 -5.44
N SER A 59 16.44 14.02 -6.14
CA SER A 59 16.66 15.38 -6.60
C SER A 59 15.97 16.38 -5.66
N GLN A 60 16.01 17.66 -6.02
CA GLN A 60 15.30 18.69 -5.27
C GLN A 60 13.78 18.49 -5.25
N ASP A 61 13.20 17.98 -6.34
CA ASP A 61 11.75 17.91 -6.51
C ASP A 61 11.20 16.50 -6.38
N SER A 62 12.01 15.47 -6.64
CA SER A 62 11.56 14.09 -6.77
C SER A 62 12.58 13.09 -6.26
N TRP A 63 12.12 11.89 -5.96
CA TRP A 63 12.95 10.75 -5.61
C TRP A 63 12.57 9.54 -6.46
N GLY A 64 13.52 8.62 -6.60
CA GLY A 64 13.39 7.38 -7.34
C GLY A 64 14.09 6.23 -6.63
N ALA A 65 13.55 5.03 -6.78
CA ALA A 65 14.21 3.82 -6.36
C ALA A 65 13.94 2.68 -7.36
N VAL A 66 14.96 1.85 -7.59
CA VAL A 66 14.88 0.69 -8.46
C VAL A 66 15.40 -0.52 -7.70
N ALA A 67 14.57 -1.53 -7.52
CA ALA A 67 15.00 -2.83 -7.03
C ALA A 67 15.22 -3.77 -8.20
N THR A 68 16.38 -4.41 -8.22
CA THR A 68 16.76 -5.40 -9.22
C THR A 68 17.30 -6.64 -8.51
N GLN A 69 17.46 -7.73 -9.27
CA GLN A 69 18.17 -8.90 -8.80
C GLN A 69 19.22 -9.37 -9.82
N LEU A 70 20.28 -9.96 -9.30
CA LEU A 70 21.39 -10.55 -10.03
C LEU A 70 21.51 -12.03 -9.69
N GLU A 71 21.94 -12.85 -10.64
CA GLU A 71 22.25 -14.25 -10.32
C GLU A 71 23.45 -14.33 -9.36
N PRO A 72 23.55 -15.42 -8.57
CA PRO A 72 24.69 -15.63 -7.69
C PRO A 72 26.02 -15.51 -8.46
N GLY A 73 26.92 -14.66 -7.97
CA GLY A 73 28.24 -14.45 -8.58
C GLY A 73 28.31 -13.31 -9.61
N GLU A 74 27.18 -12.72 -10.03
CA GLU A 74 27.21 -11.59 -10.96
C GLU A 74 27.57 -10.27 -10.28
N VAL A 75 27.37 -10.15 -8.97
CA VAL A 75 27.64 -8.90 -8.23
C VAL A 75 29.12 -8.53 -8.19
N GLN A 76 30.02 -9.50 -8.43
CA GLN A 76 31.46 -9.32 -8.53
C GLN A 76 31.90 -8.86 -9.93
N LEU A 77 31.00 -8.92 -10.93
CA LEU A 77 31.29 -8.45 -12.27
C LEU A 77 31.27 -6.91 -12.31
N PRO A 78 32.00 -6.28 -13.25
CA PRO A 78 31.83 -4.86 -13.54
C PRO A 78 30.36 -4.53 -13.82
N LEU A 79 29.88 -3.35 -13.38
CA LEU A 79 28.47 -2.94 -13.48
C LEU A 79 27.88 -3.10 -14.90
N GLU A 80 28.69 -2.82 -15.93
CA GLU A 80 28.32 -2.95 -17.34
C GLU A 80 28.09 -4.41 -17.80
N GLN A 81 28.58 -5.39 -17.06
CA GLN A 81 28.42 -6.83 -17.30
C GLN A 81 27.38 -7.48 -16.37
N GLN A 82 26.80 -6.72 -15.44
CA GLN A 82 25.78 -7.23 -14.51
C GLN A 82 24.41 -7.31 -15.20
N HIS A 83 23.83 -8.51 -15.24
CA HIS A 83 22.51 -8.73 -15.85
C HIS A 83 21.38 -8.46 -14.86
N HIS A 84 21.15 -7.18 -14.57
CA HIS A 84 20.08 -6.76 -13.67
C HIS A 84 18.71 -7.16 -14.22
N ARG A 85 17.97 -7.92 -13.41
CA ARG A 85 16.56 -8.22 -13.66
C ARG A 85 15.68 -7.36 -12.75
N PRO A 86 14.87 -6.45 -13.31
CA PRO A 86 14.07 -5.55 -12.50
C PRO A 86 13.02 -6.28 -11.67
N LEU A 87 12.87 -5.89 -10.41
CA LEU A 87 11.85 -6.40 -9.49
C LEU A 87 10.78 -5.36 -9.20
N ALA A 88 11.18 -4.10 -8.99
CA ALA A 88 10.27 -3.01 -8.73
C ALA A 88 10.88 -1.66 -9.10
N PHE A 89 10.01 -0.72 -9.46
CA PHE A 89 10.34 0.69 -9.68
C PHE A 89 9.44 1.53 -8.77
N LEU A 90 10.03 2.46 -8.03
CA LEU A 90 9.34 3.42 -7.18
C LEU A 90 9.78 4.82 -7.54
N SER A 91 8.84 5.76 -7.51
CA SER A 91 9.16 7.16 -7.64
C SER A 91 8.12 8.02 -6.95
N GLY A 92 8.50 9.25 -6.65
CA GLY A 92 7.61 10.20 -6.02
C GLY A 92 8.13 11.63 -6.08
N ARG A 93 7.25 12.56 -5.73
CA ARG A 93 7.55 13.99 -5.67
C ARG A 93 7.56 14.49 -4.23
N PHE A 94 8.47 15.40 -3.91
CA PHE A 94 8.43 16.18 -2.69
C PHE A 94 7.37 17.28 -2.82
N VAL A 95 6.44 17.33 -1.88
CA VAL A 95 5.30 18.27 -1.86
C VAL A 95 5.12 18.78 -0.43
N GLY A 96 4.63 20.02 -0.29
CA GLY A 96 4.43 20.65 1.02
C GLY A 96 5.76 20.81 1.76
N ASP A 97 5.80 20.44 3.04
CA ASP A 97 6.99 20.61 3.89
C ASP A 97 8.19 19.80 3.39
N SER A 98 7.94 18.64 2.77
CA SER A 98 9.02 17.80 2.22
C SER A 98 9.78 18.43 1.06
N SER A 99 9.19 19.42 0.38
CA SER A 99 9.89 20.18 -0.68
C SER A 99 11.04 21.02 -0.14
N ARG A 100 10.98 21.41 1.14
CA ARG A 100 11.96 22.29 1.81
C ARG A 100 13.02 21.51 2.60
N TRP A 101 12.93 20.18 2.62
CA TRP A 101 13.93 19.34 3.27
C TRP A 101 15.31 19.54 2.65
N LEU A 102 16.33 19.37 3.49
CA LEU A 102 17.71 19.39 3.03
C LEU A 102 17.95 18.21 2.08
N THR A 103 18.90 18.34 1.15
CA THR A 103 19.26 17.28 0.20
C THR A 103 19.52 15.95 0.90
N ILE A 104 20.24 15.96 2.02
CA ILE A 104 20.51 14.77 2.83
C ILE A 104 19.24 14.11 3.38
N GLU A 105 18.24 14.89 3.78
CA GLU A 105 16.95 14.35 4.24
C GLU A 105 16.13 13.79 3.09
N LYS A 106 16.20 14.40 1.91
CA LYS A 106 15.50 13.92 0.71
C LYS A 106 16.05 12.58 0.22
N GLU A 107 17.36 12.44 0.19
CA GLU A 107 18.02 11.18 -0.15
C GLU A 107 17.79 10.11 0.92
N ALA A 108 17.90 10.46 2.21
CA ALA A 108 17.56 9.52 3.30
C ALA A 108 16.10 9.05 3.24
N TYR A 109 15.18 9.97 2.90
CA TYR A 109 13.78 9.64 2.70
C TYR A 109 13.58 8.64 1.55
N ALA A 110 14.29 8.83 0.42
CA ALA A 110 14.20 7.91 -0.71
C ALA A 110 14.55 6.47 -0.31
N ILE A 111 15.56 6.29 0.55
CA ILE A 111 15.96 4.99 1.09
C ILE A 111 14.86 4.41 1.96
N VAL A 112 14.43 5.15 2.99
CA VAL A 112 13.45 4.68 3.99
C VAL A 112 12.12 4.35 3.34
N GLU A 113 11.66 5.19 2.42
CA GLU A 113 10.41 4.99 1.70
C GLU A 113 10.51 3.77 0.78
N ALA A 114 11.66 3.55 0.12
CA ALA A 114 11.88 2.38 -0.71
C ALA A 114 11.95 1.09 0.12
N THR A 115 12.67 1.10 1.25
CA THR A 115 12.80 -0.10 2.10
C THR A 115 11.49 -0.45 2.79
N SER A 116 10.70 0.54 3.21
CA SER A 116 9.36 0.31 3.75
C SER A 116 8.40 -0.28 2.70
N ARG A 117 8.37 0.28 1.47
CA ARG A 117 7.46 -0.22 0.42
C ARG A 117 7.85 -1.57 -0.16
N LEU A 118 9.16 -1.85 -0.20
CA LEU A 118 9.72 -3.09 -0.75
C LEU A 118 10.15 -4.06 0.36
N GLU A 119 9.63 -3.89 1.57
CA GLU A 119 9.98 -4.71 2.73
C GLU A 119 9.87 -6.22 2.42
N TYR A 120 8.81 -6.62 1.72
CA TYR A 120 8.57 -8.01 1.30
C TYR A 120 9.63 -8.58 0.33
N LEU A 121 10.43 -7.74 -0.33
CA LEU A 121 11.57 -8.15 -1.17
C LEU A 121 12.89 -8.08 -0.42
N LEU A 122 13.00 -7.20 0.58
CA LEU A 122 14.26 -6.81 1.21
C LEU A 122 14.50 -7.49 2.56
N LEU A 123 13.46 -7.93 3.26
CA LEU A 123 13.58 -8.79 4.46
C LEU A 123 13.96 -10.22 4.05
N ARG A 124 15.25 -10.43 3.83
CA ARG A 124 15.83 -11.72 3.42
C ARG A 124 17.01 -12.10 4.31
N PRO A 125 17.26 -13.41 4.54
CA PRO A 125 18.40 -13.85 5.36
C PRO A 125 19.77 -13.38 4.87
N VAL A 126 19.94 -13.31 3.54
CA VAL A 126 21.19 -12.81 2.90
C VAL A 126 21.26 -11.29 2.92
N GLY A 127 20.12 -10.62 3.09
CA GLY A 127 20.01 -9.18 2.97
C GLY A 127 19.96 -8.69 1.52
N PHE A 128 20.36 -7.43 1.33
CA PHE A 128 20.44 -6.79 0.01
C PHE A 128 21.59 -5.77 -0.05
N ARG A 129 21.88 -5.28 -1.25
CA ARG A 129 22.86 -4.21 -1.48
C ARG A 129 22.16 -2.90 -1.76
N LEU A 130 22.47 -1.88 -0.97
CA LEU A 130 21.95 -0.52 -1.13
C LEU A 130 22.99 0.33 -1.88
N TYR A 131 22.66 0.74 -3.09
CA TYR A 131 23.48 1.60 -3.92
C TYR A 131 23.01 3.05 -3.84
N MET A 132 23.95 3.94 -3.54
CA MET A 132 23.68 5.37 -3.39
C MET A 132 24.87 6.24 -3.74
N ASP A 133 24.62 7.49 -4.09
CA ASP A 133 25.62 8.46 -4.54
C ASP A 133 26.13 9.40 -3.44
N HIS A 134 25.44 9.49 -2.30
CA HIS A 134 25.84 10.37 -1.20
C HIS A 134 26.58 9.65 -0.06
N ARG A 135 27.90 9.87 0.00
CA ARG A 135 28.82 9.26 0.96
C ARG A 135 28.51 9.58 2.44
N ASN A 136 27.88 10.73 2.72
CA ASN A 136 27.58 11.14 4.11
C ASN A 136 26.44 10.33 4.75
N LEU A 137 25.56 9.74 3.94
CA LEU A 137 24.47 8.90 4.43
C LEU A 137 24.94 7.51 4.88
N VAL A 138 26.13 7.08 4.46
CA VAL A 138 26.78 5.87 4.99
C VAL A 138 26.91 5.99 6.51
N TYR A 139 27.27 7.16 7.04
CA TYR A 139 27.41 7.37 8.49
C TYR A 139 26.08 7.36 9.25
N ILE A 140 24.97 7.68 8.58
CA ILE A 140 23.64 7.71 9.19
C ILE A 140 23.06 6.29 9.26
N PHE A 141 23.26 5.49 8.20
CA PHE A 141 22.68 4.16 8.07
C PHE A 141 23.66 3.02 8.33
N ALA A 142 24.96 3.27 8.54
CA ALA A 142 25.94 2.28 8.99
C ALA A 142 26.54 2.71 10.35
N PRO A 143 25.82 2.47 11.47
CA PRO A 143 26.23 2.94 12.80
C PRO A 143 27.54 2.31 13.32
N TYR A 144 28.01 1.24 12.70
CA TYR A 144 29.27 0.55 13.03
C TYR A 144 30.41 0.82 12.03
N GLY A 145 30.26 1.83 11.16
CA GLY A 145 31.30 2.23 10.21
C GLY A 145 32.51 2.88 10.88
N PRO A 146 33.67 2.93 10.20
CA PRO A 146 34.96 3.34 10.79
C PRO A 146 35.05 4.82 11.20
N ASP A 147 34.12 5.68 10.75
CA ASP A 147 34.17 7.13 10.94
C ASP A 147 32.86 7.67 11.58
N THR A 148 32.57 7.27 12.82
CA THR A 148 31.41 7.76 13.61
C THR A 148 31.56 9.18 14.16
N ALA A 149 32.53 9.96 13.66
CA ALA A 149 32.88 11.28 14.18
C ALA A 149 32.16 12.45 13.48
N MET A 150 31.22 12.19 12.57
CA MET A 150 30.33 13.26 12.09
C MET A 150 29.34 13.61 13.20
N ALA A 151 29.36 14.89 13.59
CA ALA A 151 28.49 15.47 14.61
C ALA A 151 27.08 14.88 14.51
N ARG A 152 26.58 14.31 15.62
CA ARG A 152 25.18 13.92 15.84
C ARG A 152 24.29 15.11 15.51
N TYR A 153 23.99 15.31 14.23
CA TYR A 153 23.24 16.46 13.76
C TYR A 153 21.79 16.28 14.21
N GLN A 154 21.22 17.39 14.68
CA GLN A 154 19.93 17.54 15.35
C GLN A 154 18.71 17.22 14.46
N ALA A 155 18.60 16.00 13.99
CA ALA A 155 17.41 15.55 13.28
C ALA A 155 16.93 14.23 13.88
N ASP A 156 16.10 14.30 14.92
CA ASP A 156 15.31 13.17 15.44
C ASP A 156 14.63 12.36 14.31
N LYS A 157 14.34 13.03 13.19
CA LYS A 157 13.87 12.41 11.95
C LYS A 157 14.88 11.40 11.36
N LEU A 158 16.13 11.81 11.11
CA LEU A 158 17.16 10.94 10.55
C LEU A 158 17.51 9.80 11.50
N GLN A 159 17.51 10.05 12.82
CA GLN A 159 17.73 9.00 13.81
C GLN A 159 16.60 7.97 13.82
N ARG A 160 15.33 8.41 13.75
CA ARG A 160 14.18 7.49 13.61
C ARG A 160 14.27 6.65 12.33
N TRP A 161 14.70 7.25 11.23
CA TRP A 161 14.93 6.54 9.98
C TRP A 161 16.10 5.55 10.05
N ALA A 162 17.17 5.88 10.76
CA ALA A 162 18.26 4.93 11.01
C ALA A 162 17.76 3.73 11.83
N LEU A 163 16.91 3.96 12.85
CA LEU A 163 16.30 2.88 13.63
C LEU A 163 15.42 1.96 12.76
N SER A 164 14.64 2.50 11.82
CA SER A 164 13.85 1.66 10.91
C SER A 164 14.70 0.82 9.98
N MET A 165 15.93 1.26 9.67
CA MET A 165 16.85 0.47 8.85
C MET A 165 17.47 -0.71 9.61
N LEU A 166 17.50 -0.67 10.96
CA LEU A 166 18.08 -1.75 11.77
C LEU A 166 17.37 -3.10 11.64
N SER A 167 16.12 -3.13 11.15
CA SER A 167 15.39 -4.38 10.88
C SER A 167 15.91 -5.11 9.64
N PHE A 168 16.70 -4.45 8.80
CA PHE A 168 17.20 -4.99 7.54
C PHE A 168 18.66 -5.41 7.64
N THR A 169 19.00 -6.51 6.97
CA THR A 169 20.39 -6.86 6.67
C THR A 169 20.76 -6.26 5.32
N TYR A 170 21.74 -5.36 5.27
CA TYR A 170 22.19 -4.77 4.02
C TYR A 170 23.65 -4.35 4.04
N VAL A 171 24.21 -4.20 2.85
CA VAL A 171 25.53 -3.60 2.62
C VAL A 171 25.33 -2.31 1.82
N ILE A 172 25.93 -1.22 2.29
CA ILE A 172 25.90 0.05 1.56
C ILE A 172 27.08 0.07 0.58
N GLU A 173 26.78 0.28 -0.69
CA GLU A 173 27.73 0.43 -1.78
C GLU A 173 27.64 1.85 -2.33
N HIS A 174 28.73 2.61 -2.23
CA HIS A 174 28.78 3.95 -2.81
C HIS A 174 29.03 3.84 -4.32
N VAL A 175 28.17 4.47 -5.11
CA VAL A 175 28.31 4.56 -6.58
C VAL A 175 28.48 6.03 -6.94
N PRO A 176 29.48 6.42 -7.73
CA PRO A 176 29.56 7.77 -8.27
C PRO A 176 28.24 8.15 -8.96
N GLY A 177 27.74 9.38 -8.76
CA GLY A 177 26.44 9.79 -9.31
C GLY A 177 26.31 9.56 -10.82
N GLU A 178 27.38 9.79 -11.58
CA GLU A 178 27.43 9.54 -13.04
C GLU A 178 27.18 8.07 -13.43
N ALA A 179 27.45 7.13 -12.52
CA ALA A 179 27.21 5.70 -12.71
C ALA A 179 25.88 5.22 -12.09
N ASN A 180 25.18 6.05 -11.31
CA ASN A 180 23.87 5.73 -10.72
C ASN A 180 22.70 5.95 -11.70
N VAL A 181 22.85 5.46 -12.93
CA VAL A 181 21.88 5.66 -14.02
C VAL A 181 20.48 5.16 -13.64
N TRP A 182 20.40 4.08 -12.86
CA TRP A 182 19.12 3.51 -12.40
C TRP A 182 18.37 4.43 -11.43
N GLY A 183 19.06 5.07 -10.48
CA GLY A 183 18.46 6.06 -9.60
C GLY A 183 18.03 7.31 -10.36
N ASP A 184 18.93 7.84 -11.19
CA ASP A 184 18.73 9.05 -11.99
C ASP A 184 17.55 8.94 -12.97
N LEU A 185 17.32 7.75 -13.53
CA LEU A 185 16.25 7.48 -14.47
C LEU A 185 14.88 7.92 -13.93
N LEU A 186 14.63 7.67 -12.64
CA LEU A 186 13.33 7.92 -12.00
C LEU A 186 13.29 9.24 -11.22
N SER A 187 14.42 9.69 -10.69
CA SER A 187 14.50 10.94 -9.92
C SER A 187 14.66 12.18 -10.79
N ARG A 188 15.35 12.10 -11.94
CA ARG A 188 15.76 13.25 -12.78
C ARG A 188 15.26 13.15 -14.23
N TRP A 189 15.46 12.03 -14.91
CA TRP A 189 15.14 11.91 -16.34
C TRP A 189 13.64 11.68 -16.59
N GLY A 190 12.97 10.92 -15.73
CA GLY A 190 11.52 10.71 -15.76
C GLY A 190 10.71 11.87 -15.14
N ALA A 191 11.36 12.85 -14.51
CA ALA A 191 10.70 13.97 -13.86
C ALA A 191 10.43 15.11 -14.86
N THR A 192 9.19 15.27 -15.31
CA THR A 192 8.80 16.34 -16.24
C THR A 192 9.08 17.72 -15.63
N LYS A 193 10.00 18.50 -16.23
CA LYS A 193 10.18 19.92 -15.92
C LYS A 193 8.98 20.71 -16.45
N MET A 194 8.03 21.05 -15.57
CA MET A 194 6.88 21.89 -15.95
C MET A 194 7.28 23.38 -15.94
N PRO A 195 6.80 24.19 -16.90
CA PRO A 195 6.95 25.65 -16.86
C PRO A 195 6.29 26.23 -15.60
N THR A 196 6.87 27.27 -15.03
CA THR A 196 6.46 27.97 -13.79
C THR A 196 5.07 28.66 -13.87
N ALA A 197 4.26 28.40 -14.89
CA ALA A 197 2.96 29.02 -15.07
C ALA A 197 1.84 28.21 -14.37
N ALA A 198 1.21 28.86 -13.39
CA ALA A 198 -0.08 28.56 -12.76
C ALA A 198 -0.51 27.08 -12.76
N ILE A 199 -0.26 26.44 -11.62
CA ILE A 199 -0.76 25.12 -11.24
C ILE A 199 -2.30 25.11 -11.32
N THR A 200 -2.84 24.70 -12.46
CA THR A 200 -4.11 23.96 -12.49
C THR A 200 -3.73 22.50 -12.44
N GLY A 201 -3.43 22.04 -11.22
CA GLY A 201 -3.07 20.65 -10.97
C GLY A 201 -4.22 19.75 -11.43
N ALA A 202 -4.00 19.00 -12.51
CA ALA A 202 -4.71 17.75 -12.67
C ALA A 202 -4.32 16.89 -11.47
N ARG A 203 -5.26 16.70 -10.54
CA ARG A 203 -5.12 15.74 -9.45
C ARG A 203 -4.96 14.35 -10.06
N MET A 204 -3.73 13.93 -10.29
CA MET A 204 -3.41 12.52 -10.13
C MET A 204 -3.31 12.32 -8.63
N SER A 205 -4.36 11.72 -8.05
CA SER A 205 -4.31 11.23 -6.68
C SER A 205 -3.15 10.24 -6.59
N ARG A 206 -2.05 10.69 -5.98
CA ARG A 206 -1.22 9.84 -5.14
C ARG A 206 -2.22 9.03 -4.30
N LEU A 207 -2.15 7.69 -4.31
CA LEU A 207 -2.58 6.97 -3.11
C LEU A 207 -1.67 7.57 -2.04
N ALA A 208 -2.24 8.48 -1.25
CA ALA A 208 -1.53 9.05 -0.14
C ALA A 208 -1.10 7.85 0.70
N GLY A 209 0.11 7.89 1.24
CA GLY A 209 0.34 7.23 2.51
C GLY A 209 -0.59 7.91 3.50
N VAL A 210 -1.85 7.49 3.51
CA VAL A 210 -2.62 7.48 4.73
C VAL A 210 -1.76 6.61 5.63
N GLU A 211 -1.27 7.19 6.71
CA GLU A 211 -0.79 6.44 7.86
C GLU A 211 -1.72 5.24 7.96
N ARG A 212 -1.24 4.03 7.67
CA ARG A 212 -2.07 2.84 7.85
C ARG A 212 -2.34 2.83 9.33
N VAL A 213 -3.45 3.42 9.75
CA VAL A 213 -4.02 3.22 11.06
C VAL A 213 -4.61 1.83 10.97
N SER A 214 -3.72 0.84 10.98
CA SER A 214 -4.10 -0.53 11.22
C SER A 214 -4.46 -0.56 12.70
N PRO A 215 -5.73 -0.79 13.04
CA PRO A 215 -6.13 -0.96 14.43
C PRO A 215 -5.41 -2.14 15.09
N LEU A 216 -4.86 -3.06 14.27
CA LEU A 216 -4.02 -4.18 14.72
C LEU A 216 -2.64 -3.72 15.25
N GLU A 217 -2.21 -2.50 14.92
CA GLU A 217 -0.92 -1.91 15.34
C GLU A 217 -1.08 -0.93 16.51
N ALA A 218 -2.32 -0.60 16.90
CA ALA A 218 -2.63 0.23 18.06
C ALA A 218 -2.60 -0.61 19.34
N VAL A 219 -1.66 -0.30 20.24
CA VAL A 219 -1.39 -1.05 21.50
C VAL A 219 -2.60 -1.07 22.45
N ASP A 220 -3.51 -0.11 22.29
CA ASP A 220 -4.74 0.09 23.06
C ASP A 220 -6.01 -0.45 22.36
N PHE A 221 -5.90 -1.04 21.17
CA PHE A 221 -7.05 -1.57 20.45
C PHE A 221 -7.54 -2.90 21.04
N VAL A 222 -8.56 -2.82 21.89
CA VAL A 222 -9.22 -3.99 22.48
C VAL A 222 -10.26 -4.55 21.51
N TRP A 223 -10.04 -5.79 21.08
CA TRP A 223 -10.99 -6.55 20.25
C TRP A 223 -12.36 -6.67 20.95
N PRO A 224 -13.49 -6.59 20.22
CA PRO A 224 -14.78 -6.90 20.80
C PRO A 224 -14.79 -8.36 21.26
N SER A 225 -14.69 -8.61 22.57
CA SER A 225 -14.84 -9.95 23.13
C SER A 225 -16.29 -10.40 23.05
N GLU A 226 -16.52 -11.71 23.07
CA GLU A 226 -17.87 -12.27 23.15
C GLU A 226 -18.61 -11.76 24.41
N ASP A 227 -17.90 -11.47 25.50
CA ASP A 227 -18.48 -10.85 26.70
C ASP A 227 -19.06 -9.46 26.43
N LYS A 228 -18.37 -8.63 25.62
CA LYS A 228 -18.85 -7.29 25.24
C LYS A 228 -20.07 -7.37 24.34
N ILE A 229 -20.07 -8.30 23.39
CA ILE A 229 -21.22 -8.56 22.52
C ILE A 229 -22.41 -9.05 23.37
N ARG A 230 -22.18 -9.98 24.31
CA ARG A 230 -23.20 -10.48 25.23
C ARG A 230 -23.80 -9.36 26.08
N ALA A 231 -22.98 -8.49 26.64
CA ALA A 231 -23.44 -7.34 27.42
C ALA A 231 -24.34 -6.40 26.59
N ALA A 232 -23.95 -6.10 25.35
CA ALA A 232 -24.74 -5.29 24.43
C ALA A 232 -26.09 -5.94 24.10
N GLN A 233 -26.09 -7.25 23.78
CA GLN A 233 -27.31 -8.00 23.49
C GLN A 233 -28.25 -8.03 24.69
N LEU A 234 -27.75 -8.34 25.89
CA LEU A 234 -28.54 -8.38 27.12
C LEU A 234 -29.09 -6.99 27.47
N ALA A 235 -28.28 -5.93 27.34
CA ALA A 235 -28.71 -4.56 27.58
C ALA A 235 -29.81 -4.12 26.61
N ARG A 236 -29.76 -4.56 25.34
CA ARG A 236 -30.83 -4.31 24.37
C ARG A 236 -32.09 -5.11 24.71
N ARG A 237 -31.95 -6.39 25.07
CA ARG A 237 -33.07 -7.25 25.47
C ARG A 237 -33.78 -6.76 26.73
N ALA A 238 -33.04 -6.17 27.67
CA ALA A 238 -33.61 -5.57 28.88
C ALA A 238 -34.44 -4.29 28.58
N LYS A 239 -34.22 -3.65 27.42
CA LYS A 239 -34.95 -2.46 26.96
C LYS A 239 -36.18 -2.80 26.10
N ASP A 240 -36.46 -4.07 25.82
CA ASP A 240 -37.63 -4.49 25.03
C ASP A 240 -38.92 -4.29 25.82
N SER A 241 -39.46 -3.08 25.74
CA SER A 241 -40.84 -2.81 26.16
C SER A 241 -41.76 -2.44 25.00
N MET A 242 -41.34 -1.98 23.81
CA MET A 242 -42.33 -1.60 22.77
C MET A 242 -41.85 -1.30 21.33
N GLU A 243 -40.94 -2.08 20.71
CA GLU A 243 -40.57 -1.84 19.28
C GLU A 243 -40.63 -3.08 18.36
N PRO A 244 -40.93 -2.90 17.06
CA PRO A 244 -41.35 -3.98 16.17
C PRO A 244 -40.19 -4.77 15.55
N ARG A 245 -40.39 -6.10 15.49
CA ARG A 245 -39.66 -7.08 14.66
C ARG A 245 -38.14 -7.09 14.83
N GLN A 246 -37.70 -7.62 15.98
CA GLN A 246 -36.42 -8.31 16.01
C GLN A 246 -36.54 -9.61 15.19
N PRO A 247 -35.49 -10.04 14.45
CA PRO A 247 -35.48 -11.36 13.83
C PRO A 247 -35.67 -12.45 14.89
N PRO A 248 -36.13 -13.67 14.53
CA PRO A 248 -36.17 -14.77 15.50
C PRO A 248 -34.74 -15.07 15.96
N LEU A 249 -34.46 -14.80 17.24
CA LEU A 249 -33.17 -15.00 17.87
C LEU A 249 -33.20 -16.26 18.77
N CYS A 250 -32.20 -17.12 18.63
CA CYS A 250 -31.96 -18.24 19.53
C CYS A 250 -30.80 -17.91 20.48
N TRP A 251 -30.91 -18.32 21.74
CA TRP A 251 -29.79 -18.29 22.66
C TRP A 251 -28.91 -19.52 22.42
N SER A 252 -27.59 -19.32 22.35
CA SER A 252 -26.60 -20.38 22.32
C SER A 252 -25.97 -20.51 23.71
N ASP A 253 -26.14 -21.67 24.36
CA ASP A 253 -25.55 -21.93 25.68
C ASP A 253 -24.01 -22.04 25.61
N ASP A 254 -23.48 -22.60 24.50
CA ASP A 254 -22.04 -22.78 24.29
C ASP A 254 -21.30 -21.45 24.12
N ARG A 255 -21.87 -20.54 23.31
CA ARG A 255 -21.27 -19.22 23.04
C ARG A 255 -21.76 -18.14 24.00
N GLN A 256 -22.82 -18.42 24.75
CA GLN A 256 -23.53 -17.46 25.60
C GLN A 256 -23.94 -16.19 24.83
N LEU A 257 -24.44 -16.35 23.60
CA LEU A 257 -24.82 -15.25 22.71
C LEU A 257 -26.18 -15.51 22.05
N PHE A 258 -26.87 -14.44 21.67
CA PHE A 258 -28.03 -14.51 20.79
C PHE A 258 -27.60 -14.59 19.33
N LEU A 259 -28.11 -15.60 18.62
CA LEU A 259 -27.83 -15.89 17.21
C LEU A 259 -29.13 -15.83 16.40
N LEU A 260 -29.00 -15.67 15.08
CA LEU A 260 -30.10 -15.89 14.13
C LEU A 260 -30.27 -17.39 13.86
N ALA A 261 -31.36 -17.76 13.18
CA ALA A 261 -31.63 -19.14 12.75
C ALA A 261 -30.53 -19.74 11.84
N ASP A 262 -29.66 -18.91 11.25
CA ASP A 262 -28.52 -19.32 10.44
C ASP A 262 -27.18 -19.24 11.20
N GLU A 263 -27.23 -19.28 12.54
CA GLU A 263 -26.09 -19.31 13.47
C GLU A 263 -25.21 -18.03 13.50
N ARG A 264 -25.61 -16.98 12.79
CA ARG A 264 -24.89 -15.70 12.82
C ARG A 264 -25.17 -14.93 14.09
N VAL A 265 -24.13 -14.30 14.63
CA VAL A 265 -24.21 -13.51 15.86
C VAL A 265 -24.99 -12.23 15.58
N TRP A 266 -26.06 -12.02 16.34
CA TRP A 266 -26.86 -10.81 16.23
C TRP A 266 -26.14 -9.63 16.88
N ILE A 267 -26.02 -8.52 16.17
CA ILE A 267 -25.51 -7.26 16.72
C ILE A 267 -26.68 -6.27 16.85
N PRO A 268 -26.91 -5.66 18.03
CA PRO A 268 -27.96 -4.66 18.20
C PRO A 268 -27.81 -3.48 17.22
N ASP A 269 -28.92 -3.07 16.61
CA ASP A 269 -28.94 -2.00 15.60
C ASP A 269 -28.54 -0.63 16.19
N ASP A 270 -28.71 -0.45 17.52
CA ASP A 270 -28.39 0.78 18.26
C ASP A 270 -26.98 0.82 18.85
N ASP A 271 -26.22 -0.29 18.79
CA ASP A 271 -24.82 -0.33 19.25
C ASP A 271 -23.86 0.05 18.12
N VAL A 272 -23.88 1.34 17.78
CA VAL A 272 -23.06 1.93 16.70
C VAL A 272 -21.56 1.73 16.97
N GLU A 273 -21.14 1.78 18.23
CA GLU A 273 -19.74 1.58 18.61
C GLU A 273 -19.27 0.16 18.29
N LEU A 274 -20.06 -0.85 18.64
CA LEU A 274 -19.76 -2.25 18.34
C LEU A 274 -19.75 -2.52 16.83
N GLN A 275 -20.73 -1.97 16.10
CA GLN A 275 -20.79 -2.06 14.63
C GLN A 275 -19.56 -1.43 13.97
N LEU A 276 -19.13 -0.25 14.42
CA LEU A 276 -17.92 0.42 13.91
C LEU A 276 -16.66 -0.40 14.17
N ARG A 277 -16.49 -0.93 15.39
CA ARG A 277 -15.33 -1.77 15.74
C ARG A 277 -15.26 -3.03 14.87
N LEU A 278 -16.40 -3.71 14.64
CA LEU A 278 -16.47 -4.85 13.73
C LEU A 278 -16.16 -4.45 12.28
N GLY A 279 -16.67 -3.30 11.83
CA GLY A 279 -16.38 -2.72 10.52
C GLY A 279 -14.89 -2.48 10.31
N VAL A 280 -14.24 -1.83 11.27
CA VAL A 280 -12.81 -1.55 11.32
C VAL A 280 -11.99 -2.85 11.21
N VAL A 281 -12.33 -3.86 12.00
CA VAL A 281 -11.71 -5.19 11.97
C VAL A 281 -11.83 -5.87 10.61
N ALA A 282 -13.05 -5.95 10.08
CA ALA A 282 -13.30 -6.65 8.83
C ALA A 282 -12.70 -5.93 7.62
N HIS A 283 -12.50 -4.61 7.74
CA HIS A 283 -11.90 -3.75 6.73
C HIS A 283 -10.38 -3.82 6.74
N ALA A 284 -9.73 -3.80 7.91
CA ALA A 284 -8.28 -3.87 8.07
C ALA A 284 -7.77 -5.32 8.07
N GLY A 285 -7.83 -6.00 6.91
CA GLY A 285 -7.30 -7.36 6.76
C GLY A 285 -5.77 -7.41 6.67
N ALA A 286 -5.19 -8.60 6.84
CA ALA A 286 -3.73 -8.85 6.78
C ALA A 286 -3.04 -8.42 5.47
N ALA A 287 -3.80 -8.17 4.39
CA ALA A 287 -3.30 -7.69 3.10
C ALA A 287 -3.65 -6.21 2.82
N GLY A 288 -4.13 -5.47 3.83
CA GLY A 288 -4.58 -4.07 3.73
C GLY A 288 -6.11 -3.88 3.74
N HIS A 289 -6.55 -2.66 3.41
CA HIS A 289 -7.95 -2.25 3.45
C HIS A 289 -8.78 -3.00 2.39
N ARG A 290 -9.77 -3.76 2.85
CA ARG A 290 -10.70 -4.50 1.97
C ARG A 290 -11.76 -3.56 1.40
N GLY A 291 -12.09 -3.69 0.12
CA GLY A 291 -13.20 -2.93 -0.47
C GLY A 291 -14.57 -3.29 0.16
N ALA A 292 -15.55 -2.38 0.07
CA ALA A 292 -16.85 -2.48 0.75
C ALA A 292 -17.56 -3.84 0.59
N LYS A 293 -17.50 -4.43 -0.62
CA LYS A 293 -18.11 -5.75 -0.87
C LYS A 293 -17.43 -6.87 -0.10
N THR A 294 -16.11 -6.84 -0.02
CA THR A 294 -15.31 -7.86 0.67
C THR A 294 -15.43 -7.71 2.18
N THR A 295 -15.42 -6.48 2.69
CA THR A 295 -15.68 -6.17 4.11
C THR A 295 -17.08 -6.62 4.53
N ALA A 296 -18.10 -6.29 3.75
CA ALA A 296 -19.48 -6.68 4.04
C ALA A 296 -19.63 -8.20 4.06
N LYS A 297 -19.03 -8.91 3.09
CA LYS A 297 -19.08 -10.37 3.06
C LYS A 297 -18.44 -11.01 4.30
N ALA A 298 -17.25 -10.53 4.68
CA ALA A 298 -16.55 -11.05 5.87
C ALA A 298 -17.36 -10.85 7.17
N LEU A 299 -18.13 -9.77 7.26
CA LEU A 299 -19.03 -9.53 8.37
C LEU A 299 -20.29 -10.40 8.28
N GLU A 300 -20.89 -10.51 7.11
CA GLU A 300 -22.11 -11.30 6.88
C GLU A 300 -21.94 -12.80 7.10
N ASP A 301 -20.71 -13.31 7.01
CA ASP A 301 -20.40 -14.71 7.28
C ASP A 301 -20.51 -15.03 8.79
N LEU A 302 -20.40 -14.03 9.68
CA LEU A 302 -20.32 -14.22 11.14
C LEU A 302 -21.36 -13.42 11.94
N PHE A 303 -21.74 -12.24 11.47
CA PHE A 303 -22.55 -11.26 12.18
C PHE A 303 -23.76 -10.81 11.35
N SER A 304 -24.78 -10.33 12.05
CA SER A 304 -25.98 -9.77 11.41
C SER A 304 -26.56 -8.60 12.20
N TRP A 305 -26.77 -7.48 11.51
CA TRP A 305 -27.61 -6.36 11.93
C TRP A 305 -28.32 -5.76 10.70
N ARG A 306 -29.38 -4.98 10.92
CA ARG A 306 -30.37 -4.62 9.89
C ARG A 306 -29.77 -3.83 8.72
N SER A 307 -28.83 -2.94 9.00
CA SER A 307 -28.23 -2.02 8.03
C SER A 307 -26.82 -2.38 7.59
N LEU A 308 -26.31 -3.57 7.93
CA LEU A 308 -24.93 -4.02 7.70
C LEU A 308 -24.33 -3.59 6.36
N ARG A 309 -24.95 -3.94 5.24
CA ARG A 309 -24.43 -3.56 3.90
C ARG A 309 -24.36 -2.05 3.67
N LYS A 310 -25.34 -1.31 4.17
CA LYS A 310 -25.40 0.15 4.03
C LYS A 310 -24.33 0.79 4.91
N ASP A 311 -24.21 0.35 6.15
CA ASP A 311 -23.26 0.89 7.12
C ASP A 311 -21.82 0.62 6.69
N VAL A 312 -21.53 -0.60 6.20
CA VAL A 312 -20.22 -0.93 5.63
C VAL A 312 -19.93 -0.12 4.37
N ALA A 313 -20.92 0.14 3.51
CA ALA A 313 -20.72 0.96 2.32
C ALA A 313 -20.40 2.41 2.68
N VAL A 314 -21.08 2.98 3.67
CA VAL A 314 -20.80 4.33 4.19
C VAL A 314 -19.41 4.36 4.85
N PHE A 315 -19.15 3.45 5.77
CA PHE A 315 -17.87 3.31 6.47
C PHE A 315 -16.67 3.22 5.51
N VAL A 316 -16.75 2.37 4.49
CA VAL A 316 -15.66 2.24 3.51
C VAL A 316 -15.58 3.45 2.57
N SER A 317 -16.68 4.16 2.30
CA SER A 317 -16.64 5.38 1.48
C SER A 317 -16.00 6.57 2.21
N GLU A 318 -16.06 6.57 3.54
CA GLU A 318 -15.42 7.56 4.41
C GLU A 318 -13.98 7.18 4.75
N CYS A 319 -13.56 5.94 4.44
CA CYS A 319 -12.19 5.50 4.60
C CYS A 319 -11.30 6.16 3.53
N THR A 320 -10.41 7.05 3.96
CA THR A 320 -9.31 7.55 3.14
C THR A 320 -8.30 6.41 2.96
N ALA A 321 -8.24 5.84 1.75
CA ALA A 321 -7.21 4.88 1.33
C ALA A 321 -5.98 5.58 0.73
#